data_AF-A0A5S9ME55-F1
#
_entry.id   AF-A0A5S9ME55-F1
#
_cell.length_a   1.000
_cell.length_b   1.000
_cell.length_c   1.000
_cell.angle_alpha   90.00
_cell.angle_beta   90.00
_cell.angle_gamma   90.00
#
_symmetry.space_group_name_H-M   'P 1'
#
loop_
_entity.id
_entity.type
_entity.pdbx_description
1 polymer ?
#
loop_
_entity_poly.entity_id
_entity_poly.type
_entity_poly.pdbx_seq_one_letter_code
_entity_poly.pdbx_strand_id
1 'polypeptide(L)' 'MEDFPPLVPHTFTIDQPKMDIVFSGLGWVTANDAGKQVKVYAPKGVHVFMRRSLI' A
#
# COMPACT_ATOMS: atom_id res chain seq x y z
N MET A 1 -7.94 15.10 17.23
CA MET A 1 -6.82 14.26 16.74
C MET A 1 -6.47 13.15 17.72
N GLU A 2 -6.80 13.31 19.01
CA GLU A 2 -6.55 12.30 20.06
C GLU A 2 -7.24 10.95 19.80
N ASP A 3 -8.37 10.94 19.09
CA ASP A 3 -9.11 9.70 18.75
C ASP A 3 -8.72 9.06 17.40
N PHE A 4 -7.79 9.65 16.65
CA PHE A 4 -7.40 9.07 15.36
C PHE A 4 -6.45 7.88 15.58
N PRO A 5 -6.72 6.69 15.00
CA PRO A 5 -5.85 5.54 15.18
C PRO A 5 -4.43 5.84 14.69
N PRO A 6 -3.38 5.32 15.36
CA PRO A 6 -2.02 5.55 14.93
C PRO A 6 -1.78 4.96 13.54
N LEU A 7 -0.97 5.63 12.75
CA LEU A 7 -0.53 5.12 11.46
C LEU A 7 0.51 4.02 11.67
N VAL A 8 0.24 2.83 11.16
CA VAL A 8 1.13 1.67 11.23
C VAL A 8 1.90 1.50 9.91
N PRO A 9 3.21 1.20 9.96
CA PRO A 9 4.01 1.01 8.76
C PRO A 9 3.80 -0.38 8.15
N HIS A 10 3.70 -0.42 6.82
CA HIS A 10 3.74 -1.63 6.01
C HIS A 10 4.85 -1.48 4.97
N THR A 11 5.73 -2.47 4.86
CA THR A 11 6.84 -2.44 3.88
C THR A 11 6.59 -3.49 2.80
N PHE A 12 6.68 -3.07 1.54
CA PHE A 12 6.50 -3.93 0.39
C PHE A 12 7.71 -3.82 -0.53
N THR A 13 8.14 -4.95 -1.09
CA THR A 13 9.08 -5.00 -2.21
C THR A 13 8.26 -5.25 -3.48
N ILE A 14 8.37 -4.35 -4.45
CA ILE A 14 7.71 -4.49 -5.76
C ILE A 14 8.56 -5.45 -6.59
N ASP A 15 8.17 -6.72 -6.60
CA ASP A 15 8.88 -7.82 -7.27
C ASP A 15 8.58 -7.89 -8.78
N GLN A 16 7.40 -7.41 -9.18
CA GLN A 16 6.90 -7.44 -10.55
C GLN A 16 6.46 -6.05 -11.01
N PRO A 17 6.54 -5.73 -12.32
CA PRO A 17 5.98 -4.50 -12.84
C PRO A 17 4.44 -4.51 -12.77
N LYS A 18 3.83 -3.33 -12.83
CA LYS A 18 2.37 -3.12 -12.78
C LYS A 18 1.71 -3.77 -11.56
N MET A 19 2.17 -3.38 -10.37
CA MET A 19 1.60 -3.82 -9.10
C MET A 19 0.84 -2.69 -8.43
N ASP A 20 -0.35 -2.96 -7.91
CA ASP A 20 -1.13 -2.01 -7.12
C ASP A 20 -0.85 -2.21 -5.64
N ILE A 21 -0.54 -1.12 -4.93
CA ILE A 21 -0.59 -1.04 -3.48
C ILE A 21 -1.97 -0.54 -3.10
N VAL A 22 -2.81 -1.43 -2.59
CA VAL A 22 -4.22 -1.16 -2.29
C VAL A 22 -4.37 -0.74 -0.84
N PHE A 23 -5.06 0.39 -0.63
CA PHE A 23 -5.50 0.89 0.68
C PHE A 23 -7.02 0.72 0.77
N SER A 24 -7.48 -0.25 1.57
CA SER A 24 -8.91 -0.56 1.69
C SER A 24 -9.73 0.66 2.07
N GLY A 25 -10.75 0.97 1.26
CA GLY A 25 -11.64 2.12 1.47
C GLY A 25 -11.16 3.44 0.86
N LEU A 26 -9.92 3.54 0.36
CA LEU A 26 -9.40 4.74 -0.27
C LEU A 26 -9.13 4.55 -1.77
N GLY A 27 -8.49 3.44 -2.15
CA GLY A 27 -8.09 3.19 -3.53
C GLY A 27 -6.74 2.47 -3.60
N TRP A 28 -5.96 2.77 -4.64
CA TRP A 28 -4.66 2.15 -4.84
C TRP A 28 -3.65 3.10 -5.48
N VAL A 29 -2.37 2.74 -5.35
CA VAL A 29 -1.25 3.37 -6.06
C VAL A 29 -0.58 2.31 -6.92
N THR A 30 -0.54 2.52 -8.24
CA THR A 30 0.11 1.58 -9.17
C THR A 30 1.60 1.88 -9.29
N ALA A 31 2.43 0.88 -8.98
CA ALA A 31 3.86 0.87 -9.25
C ALA A 31 4.11 0.20 -10.62
N ASN A 32 4.53 1.00 -11.60
CA ASN A 32 4.72 0.51 -12.98
C ASN A 32 5.96 -0.39 -13.13
N ASP A 33 7.05 -0.10 -12.43
CA ASP A 33 8.28 -0.90 -12.51
C ASP A 33 8.59 -1.66 -11.23
N ALA A 34 9.24 -2.81 -11.39
CA ALA A 34 9.76 -3.65 -10.33
C ALA A 34 11.06 -3.10 -9.70
N GLY A 35 11.54 -3.77 -8.65
CA GLY A 35 12.84 -3.55 -8.03
C GLY A 35 12.88 -2.44 -6.98
N LYS A 36 11.72 -1.85 -6.65
CA LYS A 36 11.61 -0.78 -5.65
C LYS A 36 11.08 -1.35 -4.33
N GLN A 37 11.59 -0.85 -3.21
CA GLN A 37 10.99 -1.09 -1.90
C GLN A 37 10.26 0.18 -1.45
N VAL A 38 9.05 0.00 -0.93
CA VAL A 38 8.20 1.09 -0.46
C VAL A 38 7.75 0.83 0.96
N LYS A 39 7.69 1.89 1.76
CA LYS A 39 7.08 1.89 3.09
C LYS A 39 5.87 2.80 3.06
N VAL A 40 4.71 2.24 3.38
CA VAL A 40 3.44 2.96 3.42
C VAL A 40 2.87 2.94 4.83
N TYR A 41 2.03 3.92 5.15
CA TYR A 41 1.46 4.11 6.47
C TYR A 41 -0.05 4.18 6.36
N ALA A 42 -0.77 3.42 7.19
CA ALA A 42 -2.23 3.44 7.23
C ALA A 42 -2.72 3.35 8.69
N PRO A 43 -3.92 3.88 9.02
CA PRO A 43 -4.45 3.79 10.37
C PRO A 43 -4.56 2.34 10.83
N LYS A 44 -4.25 2.05 12.09
CA LYS A 44 -4.40 0.71 12.67
C LYS A 44 -5.82 0.16 12.38
N GLY A 45 -5.88 -1.02 11.78
CA GLY A 45 -7.14 -1.67 11.36
C GLY A 45 -7.49 -1.48 9.89
N VAL A 46 -6.86 -0.55 9.18
CA VAL A 46 -6.97 -0.43 7.71
C VAL A 46 -6.04 -1.45 7.06
N HIS A 47 -6.59 -2.25 6.15
CA HIS A 47 -5.83 -3.25 5.42
C HIS A 47 -5.10 -2.63 4.23
N VAL A 48 -3.79 -2.91 4.14
CA VAL A 48 -2.94 -2.50 3.01
C VAL A 48 -2.27 -3.75 2.45
N PHE A 49 -2.36 -3.94 1.13
CA PHE A 49 -1.84 -5.14 0.47
C PHE A 49 -1.46 -4.88 -0.98
N MET A 50 -0.69 -5.80 -1.58
CA MET A 50 -0.35 -5.75 -3.00
C MET A 50 -1.20 -6.71 -3.84
N ARG A 51 -1.50 -6.30 -5.07
CA ARG A 51 -2.07 -7.16 -6.11
C ARG A 51 -1.49 -6.79 -7.48
N ARG A 52 -1.71 -7.63 -8.50
CA ARG A 52 -1.49 -7.21 -9.89
C ARG A 52 -2.44 -6.07 -10.26
N SER A 53 -1.92 -5.12 -11.05
CA SER A 53 -2.69 -3.99 -11.57
C SER A 53 -3.92 -4.46 -12.34
N LEU A 54 -5.00 -3.70 -12.20
CA LEU A 54 -6.23 -3.90 -12.99
C LEU A 54 -6.15 -3.22 -14.37
N ILE A 55 -5.07 -2.47 -14.66
CA ILE A 55 -4.81 -1.69 -15.89
C ILE A 55 -3.40 -2.01 -16.43
#